data_AF-A0A498M5I7-F1
#
_entry.id   AF-A0A498M5I7-F1
#
_cell.length_a   1.000
_cell.length_b   1.000
_cell.length_c   1.000
_cell.angle_alpha   90.00
_cell.angle_beta   90.00
_cell.angle_gamma   90.00
#
_symmetry.space_group_name_H-M   'P 1'
#
loop_
_entity.id
_entity.type
_entity.pdbx_description
1 polymer ?
#
loop_
_entity_poly.entity_id
_entity_poly.type
_entity_poly.pdbx_seq_one_letter_code
_entity_poly.pdbx_strand_id
1 'polypeptide(L)'
;MAEHISEILAMGGVKKRNVEIKPTCSPSPCVHLTGPRCEVEDLKDSLKAFIQSLKTKECEVKGPGAQQFFQGLRRVFQLCEQNSFGSVALPVIGPGIVLSIPVKDAVNILTHEICKFLSGPTGQLHTICIPIMPNYPNSEEMFQTVRGNLSAEMVDSTGQALFQSLTSDLDEIIMIVDRTEVHLVFGDITNETTDAIVNTTDFKDFQTAGIHTDF
;
A
#
# COMPACT_ATOMS: atom_id res chain seq x y z
N MET A 1 18.18 2.64 -5.23
CA MET A 1 17.66 3.67 -6.17
C MET A 1 18.35 3.59 -7.53
N ALA A 2 19.69 3.52 -7.59
CA ALA A 2 20.45 3.37 -8.84
C ALA A 2 20.05 2.12 -9.67
N GLU A 3 19.87 0.97 -9.04
CA GLU A 3 19.62 -0.31 -9.74
C GLU A 3 18.24 -0.40 -10.41
N HIS A 4 17.26 0.37 -9.95
CA HIS A 4 15.88 0.33 -10.44
C HIS A 4 15.53 1.46 -11.44
N ILE A 5 16.53 2.23 -11.89
CA ILE A 5 16.27 3.39 -12.75
C ILE A 5 15.55 3.03 -14.05
N SER A 6 15.86 1.87 -14.63
CA SER A 6 15.25 1.41 -15.87
C SER A 6 13.76 1.06 -15.69
N GLU A 7 13.39 0.48 -14.55
CA GLU A 7 12.00 0.17 -14.20
C GLU A 7 11.22 1.46 -13.95
N ILE A 8 11.81 2.41 -13.23
CA ILE A 8 11.21 3.72 -12.95
C ILE A 8 10.91 4.50 -14.24
N LEU A 9 11.86 4.49 -15.18
CA LEU A 9 11.67 5.11 -16.49
C LEU A 9 10.53 4.45 -17.28
N ALA A 10 10.42 3.12 -17.21
CA ALA A 10 9.35 2.38 -17.87
C ALA A 10 7.97 2.73 -17.30
N MET A 11 7.83 2.82 -15.97
CA MET A 11 6.59 3.26 -15.33
C MET A 11 6.17 4.68 -15.76
N GLY A 12 7.15 5.56 -15.98
CA GLY A 12 6.91 6.92 -16.48
C GLY A 12 6.69 7.02 -18.00
N GLY A 13 6.70 5.90 -18.74
CA GLY A 13 6.65 5.90 -20.20
C GLY A 13 7.86 6.57 -20.87
N VAL A 14 8.95 6.78 -20.14
CA VAL A 14 10.15 7.47 -20.62
C VAL A 14 10.96 6.51 -21.48
N LYS A 15 10.98 6.77 -22.79
CA LYS A 15 11.67 5.91 -23.77
C LYS A 15 13.16 6.20 -23.80
N LYS A 16 13.96 5.19 -23.45
CA LYS A 16 15.41 5.17 -23.65
C LYS A 16 15.73 4.74 -25.09
N ARG A 17 16.23 5.66 -25.92
CA ARG A 17 16.71 5.40 -27.29
C ARG A 17 18.20 5.01 -27.28
N ASN A 18 19.05 5.62 -28.11
CA ASN A 18 20.49 5.36 -28.17
C ASN A 18 21.28 6.02 -27.02
N VAL A 19 20.63 6.18 -25.87
CA VAL A 19 21.22 6.83 -24.69
C VAL A 19 21.48 5.77 -23.63
N GLU A 20 22.74 5.54 -23.31
CA GLU A 20 23.16 4.78 -22.14
C GLU A 20 22.89 5.58 -20.87
N ILE A 21 22.34 4.91 -19.85
CA ILE A 21 22.01 5.50 -18.55
C ILE A 21 22.83 4.75 -17.51
N LYS A 22 23.78 5.45 -16.89
CA LYS A 22 24.68 4.89 -15.89
C LYS A 22 24.53 5.63 -14.57
N PRO A 23 23.75 5.09 -13.62
CA PRO A 23 23.63 5.67 -12.29
C PRO A 23 24.93 5.44 -11.50
N THR A 24 25.37 6.45 -10.77
CA THR A 24 26.57 6.40 -9.91
C THR A 24 26.21 6.93 -8.52
N CYS A 25 26.86 6.39 -7.49
CA CYS A 25 26.58 6.73 -6.09
C CYS A 25 27.70 7.55 -5.43
N SER A 26 28.78 7.85 -6.16
CA SER A 26 29.96 8.55 -5.62
C SER A 26 30.50 9.53 -6.67
N PRO A 27 30.89 10.76 -6.27
CA PRO A 27 30.88 11.31 -4.91
C PRO A 27 29.49 11.75 -4.41
N SER A 28 28.50 11.85 -5.29
CA SER A 28 27.09 12.06 -4.96
C SER A 28 26.22 11.24 -5.92
N PRO A 29 24.98 10.88 -5.53
CA PRO A 29 24.07 10.16 -6.40
C PRO A 29 23.77 10.97 -7.67
N CYS A 30 24.17 10.45 -8.83
CA CYS A 30 23.89 11.07 -10.11
C CYS A 30 23.66 10.04 -11.21
N VAL A 31 23.12 10.49 -12.35
CA VAL A 31 22.84 9.65 -13.51
C VAL A 31 23.61 10.20 -14.68
N HIS A 32 24.53 9.40 -15.23
CA HIS A 32 25.26 9.76 -16.44
C HIS A 32 24.51 9.27 -17.67
N LEU A 33 24.20 10.22 -18.56
CA LEU A 33 23.56 9.96 -19.84
C LEU A 33 24.62 10.05 -20.94
N THR A 34 24.81 8.99 -21.71
CA THR A 34 25.81 8.94 -22.79
C THR A 34 25.14 8.52 -24.09
N GLY A 35 25.26 9.32 -25.15
CA GLY A 35 24.61 9.05 -26.43
C GLY A 35 24.64 10.26 -27.37
N PRO A 36 23.93 10.21 -28.51
CA PRO A 36 23.78 11.35 -29.41
C PRO A 36 23.20 12.57 -28.68
N ARG A 37 23.79 13.76 -28.92
CA ARG A 37 23.43 14.99 -28.19
C ARG A 37 21.93 15.30 -28.18
N CYS A 38 21.27 15.18 -29.33
CA CYS A 38 19.83 15.43 -29.45
C CYS A 38 19.02 14.44 -28.59
N GLU A 39 19.36 13.15 -28.61
CA GLU A 39 18.66 12.14 -27.84
C GLU A 39 18.90 12.28 -26.33
N VAL A 40 20.09 12.72 -25.92
CA VAL A 40 20.42 13.02 -24.52
C VAL A 40 19.60 14.19 -23.99
N GLU A 41 19.46 15.28 -24.75
CA GLU A 41 18.62 16.42 -24.33
C GLU A 41 17.13 16.05 -24.34
N ASP A 42 16.64 15.33 -25.35
CA ASP A 42 15.25 14.84 -25.39
C ASP A 42 14.92 13.98 -24.16
N LEU A 43 15.83 13.06 -23.80
CA LEU A 43 15.65 12.19 -22.64
C LEU A 43 15.68 13.00 -21.33
N LYS A 44 16.55 14.01 -21.24
CA LYS A 44 16.65 14.89 -20.07
C LYS A 44 15.40 15.74 -19.89
N ASP A 45 14.82 16.28 -20.96
CA ASP A 45 13.56 17.02 -20.90
C ASP A 45 12.39 16.11 -20.51
N SER A 46 12.35 14.90 -21.06
CA SER A 46 11.35 13.88 -20.68
C SER A 46 11.47 13.48 -19.21
N LEU A 47 12.70 13.26 -18.73
CA LEU A 47 13.00 12.98 -17.33
C LEU A 47 12.56 14.13 -16.41
N LYS A 48 12.84 15.37 -16.80
CA LYS A 48 12.45 16.55 -16.04
C LYS A 48 10.93 16.68 -15.94
N ALA A 49 10.22 16.51 -17.06
CA ALA A 49 8.77 16.53 -17.07
C ALA A 49 8.16 15.41 -16.21
N PHE A 50 8.73 14.20 -16.28
CA PHE A 50 8.32 13.07 -15.44
C PHE A 50 8.55 13.35 -13.95
N ILE A 51 9.74 13.83 -13.56
CA ILE A 51 10.02 14.18 -12.16
C ILE A 51 9.08 15.27 -11.66
N GLN A 52 8.74 16.25 -12.51
CA GLN A 52 7.80 17.32 -12.18
C GLN A 52 6.35 16.83 -12.08
N SER A 53 5.98 15.73 -12.71
CA SER A 53 4.64 15.14 -12.60
C SER A 53 4.49 14.24 -11.37
N LEU A 54 5.59 13.76 -10.78
CA LEU A 54 5.55 12.96 -9.56
C LEU A 54 4.97 13.78 -8.41
N LYS A 55 3.88 13.27 -7.82
CA LYS A 55 3.33 13.77 -6.55
C LYS A 55 3.94 12.95 -5.43
N THR A 56 4.79 13.56 -4.61
CA THR A 56 5.27 12.95 -3.37
C THR A 56 4.32 13.28 -2.23
N LYS A 57 3.82 12.25 -1.54
CA LYS A 57 3.17 12.39 -0.24
C LYS A 57 4.16 11.94 0.83
N GLU A 58 4.77 12.90 1.52
CA GLU A 58 5.62 12.60 2.67
C GLU A 58 4.74 12.32 3.88
N CYS A 59 4.82 11.10 4.41
CA CYS A 59 4.21 10.73 5.68
C CYS A 59 5.32 10.65 6.73
N GLU A 60 5.38 11.63 7.64
CA GLU A 60 6.31 11.60 8.77
C GLU A 60 5.75 10.67 9.84
N VAL A 61 6.24 9.43 9.89
CA VAL A 61 5.85 8.48 10.95
C VAL A 61 6.88 8.54 12.07
N LYS A 62 6.49 9.14 13.20
CA LYS A 62 7.35 9.29 14.38
C LYS A 62 7.24 8.07 15.28
N GLY A 63 8.39 7.53 15.70
CA GLY A 63 8.48 6.50 16.73
C GLY A 63 9.48 5.39 16.42
N PRO A 64 10.12 4.78 17.43
CA PRO A 64 10.92 3.58 17.24
C PRO A 64 10.02 2.46 16.69
N GLY A 65 10.38 1.88 15.54
CA GLY A 65 9.59 0.80 14.92
C GLY A 65 8.76 1.20 13.70
N ALA A 66 8.64 2.50 13.38
CA ALA A 66 7.84 2.97 12.25
C ALA A 66 8.26 2.34 10.90
N GLN A 67 9.56 2.28 10.62
CA GLN A 67 10.07 1.66 9.39
C GLN A 67 9.81 0.14 9.37
N GLN A 68 9.91 -0.52 10.52
CA GLN A 68 9.60 -1.94 10.68
C GLN A 68 8.10 -2.21 10.52
N PHE A 69 7.25 -1.27 10.91
CA PHE A 69 5.80 -1.33 10.70
C PHE A 69 5.45 -1.32 9.20
N PHE A 70 6.03 -0.41 8.41
CA PHE A 70 5.89 -0.43 6.94
C PHE A 70 6.35 -1.75 6.32
N GLN A 71 7.52 -2.24 6.76
CA GLN A 71 8.07 -3.50 6.28
C GLN A 71 7.22 -4.70 6.68
N GLY A 72 6.58 -4.66 7.86
CA GLY A 72 5.70 -5.69 8.37
C GLY A 72 4.47 -5.89 7.48
N LEU A 73 3.78 -4.81 7.11
CA LEU A 73 2.63 -4.88 6.19
C LEU A 73 3.03 -5.46 4.83
N ARG A 74 4.14 -4.98 4.26
CA ARG A 74 4.66 -5.56 3.00
C ARG A 74 4.99 -7.05 3.14
N ARG A 75 5.49 -7.46 4.31
CA ARG A 75 5.86 -8.85 4.58
C ARG A 75 4.63 -9.76 4.67
N VAL A 76 3.47 -9.26 5.12
CA VAL A 76 2.20 -9.99 5.11
C VAL A 76 1.88 -10.50 3.71
N PHE A 77 1.84 -9.61 2.71
CA PHE A 77 1.50 -10.02 1.34
C PHE A 77 2.52 -11.00 0.76
N GLN A 78 3.82 -10.76 0.99
CA GLN A 78 4.86 -11.70 0.58
C GLN A 78 4.71 -13.08 1.22
N LEU A 79 4.30 -13.15 2.49
CA LEU A 79 4.06 -14.41 3.17
C LEU A 79 2.82 -15.11 2.62
N CYS A 80 1.75 -14.38 2.32
CA CYS A 80 0.56 -14.97 1.70
C CYS A 80 0.91 -15.62 0.37
N GLU A 81 1.65 -14.91 -0.50
CA GLU A 81 2.14 -15.45 -1.77
C GLU A 81 3.06 -16.68 -1.59
N GLN A 82 4.02 -16.61 -0.67
CA GLN A 82 4.95 -17.71 -0.39
C GLN A 82 4.24 -18.96 0.12
N ASN A 83 3.16 -18.80 0.88
CA ASN A 83 2.38 -19.90 1.45
C ASN A 83 1.16 -20.28 0.60
N SER A 84 0.99 -19.66 -0.59
CA SER A 84 -0.16 -19.89 -1.48
C SER A 84 -1.52 -19.65 -0.81
N PHE A 85 -1.59 -18.63 0.04
CA PHE A 85 -2.86 -18.18 0.62
C PHE A 85 -3.61 -17.32 -0.40
N GLY A 86 -4.88 -17.67 -0.63
CA GLY A 86 -5.77 -16.94 -1.53
C GLY A 86 -6.42 -15.73 -0.86
N SER A 87 -6.48 -15.72 0.48
CA SER A 87 -7.15 -14.68 1.25
C SER A 87 -6.41 -14.28 2.54
N VAL A 88 -6.54 -13.01 2.94
CA VAL A 88 -5.99 -12.50 4.21
C VAL A 88 -6.92 -11.48 4.86
N ALA A 89 -7.13 -11.57 6.17
CA ALA A 89 -7.76 -10.53 6.99
C ALA A 89 -6.69 -9.67 7.69
N LEU A 90 -6.73 -8.36 7.45
CA LEU A 90 -5.72 -7.38 7.88
C LEU A 90 -6.39 -6.14 8.51
N PRO A 91 -6.35 -5.97 9.84
CA PRO A 91 -6.96 -4.81 10.49
C PRO A 91 -6.11 -3.54 10.28
N VAL A 92 -6.67 -2.39 10.63
CA VAL A 92 -5.90 -1.13 10.71
C VAL A 92 -4.94 -1.19 11.91
N ILE A 93 -3.67 -1.49 11.64
CA ILE A 93 -2.60 -1.53 12.63
C ILE A 93 -2.12 -0.10 12.92
N GLY A 94 -1.84 0.25 14.18
CA GLY A 94 -1.21 1.54 14.54
C GLY A 94 -2.00 2.43 15.51
N PRO A 95 -3.32 2.63 15.33
CA PRO A 95 -4.11 3.49 16.20
C PRO A 95 -4.31 2.95 17.63
N GLY A 96 -3.91 1.71 17.88
CA GLY A 96 -3.93 1.08 19.20
C GLY A 96 -2.98 1.73 20.21
N ILE A 97 -3.21 1.42 21.48
CA ILE A 97 -2.53 2.02 22.65
C ILE A 97 -1.01 2.01 22.50
N VAL A 98 -0.46 0.91 21.99
CA VAL A 98 0.98 0.63 21.93
C VAL A 98 1.70 1.56 20.96
N LEU A 99 1.19 1.64 19.73
CA LEU A 99 1.84 2.38 18.66
C LEU A 99 1.39 3.84 18.66
N SER A 100 0.17 4.13 19.11
CA SER A 100 -0.40 5.49 19.20
C SER A 100 -0.21 6.29 17.91
N ILE A 101 -0.23 5.62 16.75
CA ILE A 101 -0.12 6.26 15.45
C ILE A 101 -1.47 6.95 15.17
N PRO A 102 -1.48 8.22 14.73
CA PRO A 102 -2.73 8.88 14.36
C PRO A 102 -3.52 8.06 13.34
N VAL A 103 -4.84 7.97 13.52
CA VAL A 103 -5.75 7.19 12.67
C VAL A 103 -5.48 7.41 11.19
N LYS A 104 -5.43 8.68 10.78
CA LYS A 104 -5.19 9.07 9.39
C LYS A 104 -3.85 8.54 8.85
N ASP A 105 -2.80 8.56 9.65
CA ASP A 105 -1.48 8.09 9.23
C ASP A 105 -1.47 6.57 9.12
N ALA A 106 -2.01 5.85 10.10
CA ALA A 106 -2.14 4.39 10.04
C ALA A 106 -2.93 3.93 8.81
N VAL A 107 -4.08 4.56 8.54
CA VAL A 107 -4.90 4.27 7.37
C VAL A 107 -4.16 4.59 6.08
N ASN A 108 -3.48 5.74 5.99
CA ASN A 108 -2.68 6.09 4.81
C ASN A 108 -1.62 5.03 4.51
N ILE A 109 -0.95 4.52 5.53
CA ILE A 109 0.10 3.51 5.39
C ILE A 109 -0.50 2.18 4.90
N LEU A 110 -1.59 1.73 5.52
CA LEU A 110 -2.30 0.52 5.13
C LEU A 110 -2.73 0.58 3.67
N THR A 111 -3.46 1.64 3.29
CA THR A 111 -3.99 1.77 1.93
C THR A 111 -2.88 1.94 0.90
N HIS A 112 -1.78 2.60 1.25
CA HIS A 112 -0.62 2.73 0.36
C HIS A 112 0.02 1.38 0.05
N GLU A 113 0.29 0.54 1.06
CA GLU A 113 0.90 -0.77 0.83
C GLU A 113 -0.05 -1.74 0.12
N ILE A 114 -1.36 -1.66 0.37
CA ILE A 114 -2.37 -2.40 -0.41
C ILE A 114 -2.33 -1.98 -1.89
N CYS A 115 -2.45 -0.67 -2.19
CA CYS A 115 -2.45 -0.20 -3.58
C CYS A 115 -1.16 -0.57 -4.32
N LYS A 116 -0.03 -0.51 -3.62
CA LYS A 116 1.28 -0.91 -4.16
C LYS A 116 1.37 -2.42 -4.41
N PHE A 117 0.80 -3.25 -3.54
CA PHE A 117 0.69 -4.68 -3.78
C PHE A 117 -0.17 -4.97 -5.01
N LEU A 118 -1.34 -4.33 -5.09
CA LEU A 118 -2.29 -4.49 -6.21
C LEU A 118 -1.75 -4.00 -7.55
N SER A 119 -0.86 -2.99 -7.54
CA SER A 119 -0.17 -2.52 -8.74
C SER A 119 0.96 -3.44 -9.21
N GLY A 120 1.29 -4.48 -8.42
CA GLY A 120 2.33 -5.46 -8.72
C GLY A 120 1.83 -6.62 -9.59
N PRO A 121 2.70 -7.61 -9.86
CA PRO A 121 2.30 -8.84 -10.54
C PRO A 121 1.22 -9.59 -9.75
N THR A 122 0.25 -10.15 -10.47
CA THR A 122 -0.78 -11.00 -9.87
C THR A 122 -0.16 -12.30 -9.36
N GLY A 123 -0.58 -12.70 -8.15
CA GLY A 123 -0.13 -13.92 -7.49
C GLY A 123 -1.31 -14.79 -7.04
N GLN A 124 -1.13 -15.55 -5.97
CA GLN A 124 -2.18 -16.37 -5.37
C GLN A 124 -3.13 -15.56 -4.51
N LEU A 125 -2.67 -14.48 -3.88
CA LEU A 125 -3.50 -13.68 -2.99
C LEU A 125 -4.47 -12.83 -3.82
N HIS A 126 -5.72 -13.24 -3.83
CA HIS A 126 -6.80 -12.61 -4.60
C HIS A 126 -7.91 -12.03 -3.71
N THR A 127 -7.83 -12.16 -2.38
CA THR A 127 -8.81 -11.56 -1.46
C THR A 127 -8.11 -10.90 -0.27
N ILE A 128 -8.36 -9.63 -0.04
CA ILE A 128 -7.87 -8.87 1.12
C ILE A 128 -9.07 -8.34 1.89
N CYS A 129 -9.29 -8.83 3.11
CA CYS A 129 -10.31 -8.33 4.02
C CYS A 129 -9.70 -7.32 5.00
N ILE A 130 -10.34 -6.17 5.17
CA ILE A 130 -9.99 -5.12 6.12
C ILE A 130 -11.14 -5.01 7.12
N PRO A 131 -11.12 -5.82 8.20
CA PRO A 131 -12.12 -5.74 9.25
C PRO A 131 -11.85 -4.52 10.15
N ILE A 132 -12.90 -3.76 10.42
CA ILE A 132 -12.93 -2.64 11.37
C ILE A 132 -13.92 -2.99 12.47
N MET A 133 -13.38 -3.27 13.65
CA MET A 133 -14.18 -3.70 14.80
C MET A 133 -15.23 -2.64 15.17
N PRO A 134 -16.52 -3.02 15.23
CA PRO A 134 -17.57 -2.13 15.69
C PRO A 134 -17.32 -1.65 17.12
N ASN A 135 -17.63 -0.38 17.39
CA ASN A 135 -17.43 0.26 18.70
C ASN A 135 -15.97 0.48 19.14
N TYR A 136 -14.98 0.13 18.32
CA TYR A 136 -13.60 0.55 18.57
C TYR A 136 -13.49 2.08 18.46
N PRO A 137 -12.70 2.78 19.31
CA PRO A 137 -12.51 4.21 19.20
C PRO A 137 -12.09 4.62 17.78
N ASN A 138 -12.80 5.58 17.19
CA ASN A 138 -12.56 6.06 15.83
C ASN A 138 -12.83 5.02 14.72
N SER A 139 -13.56 3.92 14.99
CA SER A 139 -13.95 2.92 13.98
C SER A 139 -14.63 3.53 12.76
N GLU A 140 -15.59 4.45 12.98
CA GLU A 140 -16.24 5.18 11.88
C GLU A 140 -15.24 6.04 11.08
N GLU A 141 -14.38 6.80 11.77
CA GLU A 141 -13.35 7.61 11.10
C GLU A 141 -12.39 6.73 10.28
N MET A 142 -11.96 5.59 10.83
CA MET A 142 -11.12 4.62 10.13
C MET A 142 -11.83 4.08 8.89
N PHE A 143 -13.09 3.66 9.01
CA PHE A 143 -13.87 3.13 7.90
C PHE A 143 -14.02 4.14 6.78
N GLN A 144 -14.43 5.37 7.12
CA GLN A 144 -14.59 6.44 6.13
C GLN A 144 -13.26 6.82 5.47
N THR A 145 -12.16 6.83 6.24
CA THR A 145 -10.84 7.18 5.71
C THR A 145 -10.28 6.08 4.81
N VAL A 146 -10.42 4.80 5.17
CA VAL A 146 -9.99 3.66 4.33
C VAL A 146 -10.77 3.70 3.03
N ARG A 147 -12.09 3.82 3.10
CA ARG A 147 -12.97 3.95 1.93
C ARG A 147 -12.54 5.10 1.04
N GLY A 148 -12.35 6.29 1.62
CA GLY A 148 -11.95 7.48 0.88
C GLY A 148 -10.61 7.31 0.16
N ASN A 149 -9.60 6.79 0.87
CA ASN A 149 -8.27 6.57 0.31
C ASN A 149 -8.28 5.55 -0.84
N LEU A 150 -8.89 4.38 -0.64
CA LEU A 150 -8.95 3.35 -1.68
C LEU A 150 -9.75 3.84 -2.89
N SER A 151 -10.85 4.56 -2.66
CA SER A 151 -11.63 5.13 -3.76
C SER A 151 -10.88 6.16 -4.61
N ALA A 152 -9.93 6.89 -4.01
CA ALA A 152 -9.14 7.90 -4.70
C ALA A 152 -7.97 7.30 -5.49
N GLU A 153 -7.38 6.21 -4.99
CA GLU A 153 -6.24 5.53 -5.63
C GLU A 153 -6.70 4.54 -6.72
N MET A 154 -7.86 3.88 -6.53
CA MET A 154 -8.40 2.86 -7.42
C MET A 154 -9.28 3.47 -8.50
N VAL A 155 -8.69 4.29 -9.36
CA VAL A 155 -9.35 4.94 -10.50
C VAL A 155 -8.80 4.44 -11.83
N ASP A 156 -9.65 4.39 -12.85
CA ASP A 156 -9.30 4.01 -14.21
C ASP A 156 -8.56 5.14 -14.93
N SER A 157 -8.16 4.90 -16.19
CA SER A 157 -7.48 5.91 -17.02
C SER A 157 -8.32 7.17 -17.28
N THR A 158 -9.62 7.15 -16.99
CA THR A 158 -10.54 8.29 -17.12
C THR A 158 -10.77 9.02 -15.78
N GLY A 159 -10.18 8.53 -14.69
CA GLY A 159 -10.38 9.04 -13.33
C GLY A 159 -11.67 8.57 -12.67
N GLN A 160 -12.37 7.59 -13.25
CA GLN A 160 -13.54 6.96 -12.64
C GLN A 160 -13.11 5.82 -11.73
N ALA A 161 -13.78 5.65 -10.59
CA ALA A 161 -13.49 4.55 -9.68
C ALA A 161 -13.64 3.18 -10.39
N LEU A 162 -12.68 2.27 -10.17
CA LEU A 162 -12.60 0.96 -10.84
C LEU A 162 -13.59 -0.09 -10.31
N PHE A 163 -14.48 0.25 -9.39
CA PHE A 163 -15.40 -0.71 -8.76
C PHE A 163 -16.87 -0.40 -9.06
N GLN A 164 -17.61 -1.48 -9.35
CA GLN A 164 -19.06 -1.46 -9.54
C GLN A 164 -19.75 -1.78 -8.21
N SER A 165 -20.35 -0.76 -7.60
CA SER A 165 -21.29 -0.86 -6.47
C SER A 165 -20.74 -1.28 -5.11
N LEU A 166 -20.93 -0.37 -4.16
CA LEU A 166 -21.08 -0.66 -2.73
C LEU A 166 -22.24 -1.67 -2.59
N THR A 167 -22.01 -2.86 -2.03
CA THR A 167 -23.14 -3.75 -1.74
C THR A 167 -24.01 -3.06 -0.68
N SER A 168 -25.33 -3.08 -0.87
CA SER A 168 -26.30 -2.39 -0.01
C SER A 168 -26.51 -3.05 1.35
N ASP A 169 -25.76 -4.10 1.65
CA ASP A 169 -25.94 -4.94 2.83
C ASP A 169 -25.06 -4.38 3.96
N LEU A 170 -25.35 -3.11 4.27
CA LEU A 170 -25.04 -2.25 5.42
C LEU A 170 -23.64 -2.21 6.07
N ASP A 171 -22.77 -3.22 5.94
CA ASP A 171 -21.49 -3.28 6.67
C ASP A 171 -20.28 -3.71 5.81
N GLU A 172 -20.46 -4.04 4.53
CA GLU A 172 -19.37 -4.51 3.66
C GLU A 172 -19.27 -3.77 2.31
N ILE A 173 -18.05 -3.32 2.00
CA ILE A 173 -17.68 -2.69 0.74
C ILE A 173 -16.67 -3.57 0.02
N ILE A 174 -17.02 -3.99 -1.21
CA ILE A 174 -16.14 -4.80 -2.06
C ILE A 174 -15.58 -3.93 -3.18
N MET A 175 -14.26 -3.90 -3.32
CA MET A 175 -13.52 -3.20 -4.37
C MET A 175 -12.70 -4.19 -5.16
N ILE A 176 -12.93 -4.27 -6.47
CA ILE A 176 -12.21 -5.20 -7.35
C ILE A 176 -11.14 -4.42 -8.10
N VAL A 177 -9.89 -4.85 -7.97
CA VAL A 177 -8.76 -4.32 -8.73
C VAL A 177 -8.11 -5.48 -9.47
N ASP A 178 -8.20 -5.46 -10.80
CA ASP A 178 -7.84 -6.56 -11.69
C ASP A 178 -8.46 -7.92 -11.30
N ARG A 179 -7.71 -8.77 -10.59
CA ARG A 179 -8.14 -10.10 -10.13
C ARG A 179 -8.23 -10.22 -8.61
N THR A 180 -7.95 -9.14 -7.89
CA THR A 180 -7.93 -9.15 -6.43
C THR A 180 -9.12 -8.34 -5.90
N GLU A 181 -9.84 -8.95 -4.98
CA GLU A 181 -10.97 -8.37 -4.26
C GLU A 181 -10.47 -7.79 -2.94
N VAL A 182 -10.83 -6.54 -2.66
CA VAL A 182 -10.58 -5.88 -1.38
C VAL A 182 -11.92 -5.65 -0.70
N HIS A 183 -12.12 -6.36 0.41
CA HIS A 183 -13.31 -6.30 1.23
C HIS A 183 -13.01 -5.36 2.41
N LEU A 184 -13.80 -4.31 2.59
CA LEU A 184 -13.76 -3.44 3.76
C LEU A 184 -15.02 -3.74 4.56
N VAL A 185 -14.82 -4.32 5.74
CA VAL A 185 -15.90 -4.88 6.57
C VAL A 185 -15.96 -4.12 7.88
N PHE A 186 -17.15 -3.68 8.28
CA PHE A 186 -17.40 -3.21 9.63
C PHE A 186 -17.74 -4.42 10.52
N GLY A 187 -16.71 -5.10 11.01
CA GLY A 187 -16.84 -6.42 11.60
C GLY A 187 -15.71 -6.78 12.54
N ASP A 188 -15.96 -7.78 13.37
CA ASP A 188 -14.97 -8.35 14.27
C ASP A 188 -14.11 -9.37 13.52
N ILE A 189 -12.80 -9.10 13.47
CA ILE A 189 -11.80 -9.93 12.79
C ILE A 189 -11.76 -11.37 13.30
N THR A 190 -12.22 -11.64 14.53
CA THR A 190 -12.26 -13.01 15.07
C THR A 190 -13.23 -13.93 14.33
N ASN A 191 -14.20 -13.35 13.60
CA ASN A 191 -15.17 -14.08 12.79
C ASN A 191 -14.73 -14.27 11.33
N GLU A 192 -13.57 -13.74 10.94
CA GLU A 192 -13.06 -13.85 9.58
C GLU A 192 -12.64 -15.30 9.26
N THR A 193 -12.94 -15.73 8.04
CA THR A 193 -12.68 -17.11 7.57
C THR A 193 -11.55 -17.20 6.53
N THR A 194 -10.78 -16.13 6.40
CA THR A 194 -9.63 -16.03 5.47
C THR A 194 -8.52 -17.03 5.83
N ASP A 195 -7.69 -17.38 4.85
CA ASP A 195 -6.59 -18.34 5.01
C ASP A 195 -5.54 -17.87 6.04
N ALA A 196 -5.39 -16.55 6.18
CA ALA A 196 -4.49 -15.93 7.14
C ALA A 196 -5.15 -14.74 7.84
N ILE A 197 -4.99 -14.65 9.16
CA ILE A 197 -5.42 -13.52 9.97
C ILE A 197 -4.18 -12.79 10.50
N VAL A 198 -4.10 -11.49 10.25
CA VAL A 198 -3.04 -10.64 10.79
C VAL A 198 -3.46 -10.09 12.14
N ASN A 199 -2.58 -10.28 13.11
CA ASN A 199 -2.77 -9.81 14.47
C ASN A 199 -1.59 -8.94 14.92
N THR A 200 -1.87 -8.04 15.86
CA THR A 200 -0.95 -7.03 16.37
C THR A 200 -0.82 -7.21 17.87
N THR A 201 0.38 -7.50 18.36
CA THR A 201 0.64 -7.72 19.79
C THR A 201 1.70 -6.74 20.29
N ASP A 202 1.65 -6.35 21.55
CA ASP A 202 2.62 -5.42 22.15
C ASP A 202 3.92 -6.10 22.66
N PHE A 203 4.00 -7.43 22.51
CA PHE A 203 5.08 -8.32 22.97
C PHE A 203 5.44 -8.21 24.46
N LYS A 204 4.69 -7.45 25.27
CA LYS A 204 4.93 -7.22 26.69
C LYS A 204 3.81 -7.76 27.58
N ASP A 205 2.60 -7.85 27.07
CA ASP A 205 1.43 -8.28 27.81
C ASP A 205 0.48 -9.06 26.90
N PHE A 206 0.39 -10.37 27.11
CA PHE A 206 -0.57 -11.21 26.37
C PHE A 206 -2.01 -11.06 26.89
N GLN A 207 -2.25 -10.20 27.90
CA GLN A 207 -3.50 -10.18 28.66
C GLN A 207 -4.26 -8.85 28.64
N THR A 208 -3.71 -7.76 28.09
CA THR A 208 -4.33 -6.43 28.27
C THR A 208 -4.52 -5.67 26.96
N ALA A 209 -5.79 -5.60 26.52
CA ALA A 209 -6.36 -4.70 25.51
C ALA A 209 -5.67 -4.66 24.13
N GLY A 210 -5.94 -5.69 23.35
CA GLY A 210 -5.84 -5.76 21.89
C GLY A 210 -6.87 -6.78 21.39
N ILE A 211 -6.86 -7.15 20.11
CA ILE A 211 -7.71 -8.19 19.46
C ILE A 211 -7.65 -9.58 20.17
N HIS A 212 -6.91 -9.69 21.27
CA HIS A 212 -6.67 -10.88 22.08
C HIS A 212 -7.54 -11.05 23.34
N THR A 213 -8.47 -10.16 23.68
CA THR A 213 -9.24 -10.30 24.94
C THR A 213 -10.37 -11.34 24.92
N ASP A 214 -10.58 -12.07 23.82
CA ASP A 214 -11.66 -13.06 23.69
C ASP A 214 -11.17 -14.52 23.64
N PHE A 215 -10.24 -14.90 24.54
CA PHE A 215 -9.95 -16.31 24.87
C PHE A 215 -10.05 -16.58 26.37
#